data_AF-A0A3D4WZW5-F1
#
_entry.id   AF-A0A3D4WZW5-F1
#
_cell.length_a   1.000
_cell.length_b   1.000
_cell.length_c   1.000
_cell.angle_alpha   90.00
_cell.angle_beta   90.00
_cell.angle_gamma   90.00
#
_symmetry.space_group_name_H-M   'P 1'
#
loop_
_entity.id
_entity.type
_entity.pdbx_description
1 polymer ?
#
loop_
_entity_poly.entity_id
_entity_poly.type
_entity_poly.pdbx_seq_one_letter_code
_entity_poly.pdbx_strand_id
1 'polypeptide(L)'
;MASRRTAAIGATVLVALAWLTACKTDESAPLPDRLAAVDWPKFLGHCPFESQGLGMKIDGIVKADVTGDRAPDTIIIDSCESTTASNAQTVEIFDGSSDPAAPTRLGILLEGDPDYPRRVSVRVDPDRTIVIEAKGLQDGSPRCCPDLAIVAAYAWRDGTFVTLSRKNTPI
;
A
#
# COMPACT_ATOMS: atom_id res chain seq x y z
N MET A 1 64.17 20.40 58.98
CA MET A 1 62.79 20.49 58.46
C MET A 1 62.43 19.10 57.94
N ALA A 2 61.83 18.25 58.77
CA ALA A 2 60.39 17.95 58.82
C ALA A 2 59.91 17.28 57.50
N SER A 3 59.24 16.14 57.41
CA SER A 3 58.58 15.24 58.37
C SER A 3 57.98 14.08 57.53
N ARG A 4 57.91 12.85 58.07
CA ARG A 4 56.79 11.87 58.12
C ARG A 4 55.74 11.88 56.97
N ARG A 5 55.01 10.83 56.55
CA ARG A 5 54.75 9.42 56.92
C ARG A 5 53.58 8.96 56.00
N THR A 6 53.57 7.67 55.64
CA THR A 6 52.39 6.77 55.60
C THR A 6 51.29 6.87 54.51
N ALA A 7 50.94 5.65 54.03
CA ALA A 7 49.61 5.09 53.75
C ALA A 7 48.97 5.16 52.35
N ALA A 8 48.64 3.95 51.87
CA ALA A 8 47.78 3.61 50.76
C ALA A 8 46.30 3.91 51.04
N ILE A 9 45.53 4.28 50.01
CA ILE A 9 44.07 4.11 49.96
C ILE A 9 43.69 3.87 48.48
N GLY A 10 43.03 2.74 48.22
CA GLY A 10 42.47 2.38 46.93
C GLY A 10 41.25 3.22 46.57
N ALA A 11 41.07 3.46 45.27
CA ALA A 11 39.86 4.08 44.73
C ALA A 11 39.06 3.02 43.96
N THR A 12 38.03 2.51 44.60
CA THR A 12 36.96 1.73 43.99
C THR A 12 36.17 2.65 43.07
N VAL A 13 36.23 2.44 41.76
CA VAL A 13 35.33 3.14 40.82
C VAL A 13 34.01 2.40 40.80
N LEU A 14 33.00 3.00 41.42
CA LEU A 14 31.60 2.62 41.29
C LEU A 14 31.16 2.88 39.84
N VAL A 15 30.93 1.80 39.08
CA VAL A 15 30.23 1.88 37.79
C VAL A 15 28.75 2.10 38.09
N ALA A 16 28.29 3.34 37.93
CA ALA A 16 26.87 3.66 37.96
C ALA A 16 26.20 3.02 36.74
N LEU A 17 25.38 1.98 36.95
CA LEU A 17 24.42 1.49 35.96
C LEU A 17 23.36 2.58 35.76
N ALA A 18 23.56 3.42 34.76
CA ALA A 18 22.50 4.25 34.21
C ALA A 18 21.48 3.32 33.54
N TRP A 19 20.30 3.21 34.13
CA TRP A 19 19.15 2.56 33.53
C TRP A 19 18.80 3.33 32.26
N LEU A 20 19.11 2.76 31.10
CA LEU A 20 18.45 3.13 29.85
C LEU A 20 17.00 2.67 29.97
N THR A 21 16.16 3.51 30.55
CA THR A 21 14.72 3.43 30.34
C THR A 21 14.52 3.71 28.86
N ALA A 22 14.47 2.66 28.04
CA ALA A 22 14.04 2.75 26.67
C ALA A 22 12.67 3.44 26.69
N CYS A 23 12.62 4.66 26.14
CA CYS A 23 11.37 5.32 25.85
C CYS A 23 10.66 4.39 24.85
N LYS A 24 9.67 3.63 25.32
CA LYS A 24 8.74 2.98 24.40
C LYS A 24 8.09 4.12 23.64
N THR A 25 8.46 4.27 22.38
CA THR A 25 7.73 5.11 21.44
C THR A 25 6.30 4.61 21.47
N ASP A 26 5.39 5.43 21.99
CA ASP A 26 3.97 5.13 22.01
C ASP A 26 3.51 5.19 20.56
N GLU A 27 3.54 4.03 19.89
CA GLU A 27 2.97 3.85 18.57
C GLU A 27 1.47 4.02 18.72
N SER A 28 1.05 5.28 18.59
CA SER A 28 -0.31 5.72 18.86
C SER A 28 -1.28 4.90 18.00
N ALA A 29 -2.38 4.45 18.61
CA ALA A 29 -3.37 3.60 17.96
C ALA A 29 -3.84 4.15 16.58
N PRO A 30 -4.23 3.26 15.65
CA PRO A 30 -4.77 3.66 14.35
C PRO A 30 -5.97 4.61 14.47
N LEU A 31 -6.10 5.53 13.52
CA LEU A 31 -7.28 6.38 13.39
C LEU A 31 -8.47 5.56 12.88
N PRO A 32 -9.72 5.99 13.15
CA PRO A 32 -10.90 5.31 12.65
C PRO A 32 -10.98 5.37 11.11
N ASP A 33 -11.51 4.30 10.49
CA ASP A 33 -11.79 4.27 9.05
C ASP A 33 -12.99 5.17 8.73
N ARG A 34 -12.69 6.38 8.23
CA ARG A 34 -13.70 7.37 7.83
C ARG A 34 -14.43 6.96 6.56
N LEU A 35 -13.81 6.15 5.71
CA LEU A 35 -14.30 5.80 4.38
C LEU A 35 -15.01 4.43 4.35
N ALA A 36 -15.33 3.86 5.51
CA ALA A 36 -15.95 2.54 5.62
C ALA A 36 -17.33 2.44 4.92
N ALA A 37 -18.08 3.55 4.85
CA ALA A 37 -19.43 3.60 4.31
C ALA A 37 -19.54 4.27 2.93
N VAL A 38 -18.42 4.52 2.25
CA VAL A 38 -18.41 5.17 0.93
C VAL A 38 -19.00 4.23 -0.12
N ASP A 39 -19.89 4.78 -0.95
CA ASP A 39 -20.43 4.11 -2.14
C ASP A 39 -19.44 4.26 -3.32
N TRP A 40 -18.41 3.41 -3.30
CA TRP A 40 -17.24 3.51 -4.15
C TRP A 40 -17.48 3.62 -5.65
N PRO A 41 -18.44 2.90 -6.27
CA PRO A 41 -18.70 3.03 -7.71
C PRO A 41 -18.91 4.47 -8.20
N LYS A 42 -19.33 5.40 -7.34
CA LYS A 42 -19.50 6.83 -7.66
C LYS A 42 -18.20 7.62 -7.80
N PHE A 43 -17.10 7.09 -7.27
CA PHE A 43 -15.82 7.78 -7.15
C PHE A 43 -14.70 7.12 -7.97
N LEU A 44 -14.98 5.99 -8.62
CA LEU A 44 -14.02 5.29 -9.48
C LEU A 44 -13.96 5.91 -10.89
N GLY A 45 -13.01 5.45 -11.71
CA GLY A 45 -12.93 5.83 -13.12
C GLY A 45 -14.23 5.59 -13.91
N HIS A 46 -14.33 6.18 -15.10
CA HIS A 46 -15.48 5.97 -15.98
C HIS A 46 -15.31 4.73 -16.84
N CYS A 47 -16.41 4.01 -17.07
CA CYS A 47 -16.43 2.91 -18.03
C CYS A 47 -16.95 3.35 -19.40
N PRO A 48 -16.29 2.94 -20.50
CA PRO A 48 -16.77 3.27 -21.84
C PRO A 48 -18.08 2.57 -22.22
N PHE A 49 -18.60 1.69 -21.36
CA PHE A 49 -19.78 0.87 -21.59
C PHE A 49 -21.01 1.28 -20.75
N GLU A 50 -20.95 2.42 -20.05
CA GLU A 50 -22.07 2.92 -19.22
C GLU A 50 -23.37 3.11 -19.99
N SER A 51 -23.28 3.53 -21.27
CA SER A 51 -24.45 3.65 -22.16
C SER A 51 -25.15 2.32 -22.44
N GLN A 52 -24.49 1.19 -22.18
CA GLN A 52 -25.04 -0.16 -22.29
C GLN A 52 -25.58 -0.68 -20.94
N GLY A 53 -25.58 0.17 -19.90
CA GLY A 53 -25.96 -0.21 -18.54
C GLY A 53 -24.90 -1.01 -17.78
N LEU A 54 -23.66 -1.06 -18.29
CA LEU A 54 -22.53 -1.73 -17.65
C LEU A 54 -21.68 -0.71 -16.90
N GLY A 55 -21.33 -1.00 -15.65
CA GLY A 55 -20.65 -0.05 -14.78
C GLY A 55 -19.22 -0.44 -14.42
N MET A 56 -18.69 0.30 -13.45
CA MET A 56 -17.53 -0.13 -12.69
C MET A 56 -17.90 -1.35 -11.84
N LYS A 57 -17.04 -2.37 -11.90
CA LYS A 57 -17.09 -3.54 -11.05
C LYS A 57 -16.00 -3.45 -10.01
N ILE A 58 -16.36 -3.65 -8.74
CA ILE A 58 -15.39 -3.79 -7.65
C ILE A 58 -15.13 -5.28 -7.41
N ASP A 59 -13.89 -5.68 -7.58
CA ASP A 59 -13.42 -7.06 -7.37
C ASP A 59 -12.76 -7.26 -6.00
N GLY A 60 -12.33 -6.17 -5.34
CA GLY A 60 -11.78 -6.22 -4.00
C GLY A 60 -11.60 -4.85 -3.36
N ILE A 61 -11.60 -4.82 -2.03
CA ILE A 61 -11.27 -3.65 -1.22
C ILE A 61 -10.28 -4.10 -0.15
N VAL A 62 -9.16 -3.39 -0.05
CA VAL A 62 -8.14 -3.54 0.98
C VAL A 62 -8.02 -2.22 1.76
N LYS A 63 -7.86 -2.32 3.07
CA LYS A 63 -7.71 -1.18 3.98
C LYS A 63 -6.35 -1.25 4.65
N ALA A 64 -5.55 -0.20 4.53
CA ALA A 64 -4.23 -0.10 5.16
C ALA A 64 -3.76 1.37 5.14
N ASP A 65 -2.98 1.78 6.15
CA ASP A 65 -2.28 3.08 6.11
C ASP A 65 -1.05 2.96 5.20
N VAL A 66 -1.14 3.46 3.96
CA VAL A 66 -0.03 3.47 2.99
C VAL A 66 0.62 4.84 2.85
N THR A 67 -0.05 5.90 3.29
CA THR A 67 0.48 7.28 3.29
C THR A 67 1.28 7.64 4.54
N GLY A 68 1.09 6.89 5.63
CA GLY A 68 1.78 7.06 6.91
C GLY A 68 1.13 8.06 7.86
N ASP A 69 -0.12 8.44 7.63
CA ASP A 69 -0.85 9.41 8.46
C ASP A 69 -1.68 8.76 9.59
N ARG A 70 -1.63 7.42 9.68
CA ARG A 70 -2.34 6.53 10.62
C ARG A 70 -3.82 6.35 10.32
N ALA A 71 -4.37 6.96 9.27
CA ALA A 71 -5.69 6.65 8.78
C ALA A 71 -5.60 5.48 7.79
N PRO A 72 -6.50 4.49 7.86
CA PRO A 72 -6.50 3.43 6.86
C PRO A 72 -6.97 3.99 5.50
N ASP A 73 -6.06 4.02 4.54
CA ASP A 73 -6.37 4.30 3.14
C ASP A 73 -7.22 3.17 2.54
N THR A 74 -7.95 3.49 1.46
CA THR A 74 -8.75 2.49 0.75
C THR A 74 -8.12 2.16 -0.59
N ILE A 75 -7.81 0.88 -0.79
CA ILE A 75 -7.25 0.36 -2.03
C ILE A 75 -8.33 -0.51 -2.68
N ILE A 76 -8.76 -0.14 -3.87
CA ILE A 76 -9.86 -0.76 -4.59
C ILE A 76 -9.29 -1.46 -5.81
N ILE A 77 -9.66 -2.73 -5.98
CA ILE A 77 -9.40 -3.49 -7.20
C ILE A 77 -10.67 -3.42 -8.02
N ASP A 78 -10.58 -2.84 -9.21
CA ASP A 78 -11.75 -2.57 -10.04
C ASP A 78 -11.48 -2.90 -11.51
N SER A 79 -12.56 -3.04 -12.26
CA SER A 79 -12.55 -3.19 -13.72
C SER A 79 -13.87 -2.71 -14.30
N CYS A 80 -13.92 -2.51 -15.62
CA CYS A 80 -15.21 -2.33 -16.29
C CYS A 80 -15.95 -3.65 -16.43
N GLU A 81 -17.26 -3.62 -16.19
CA GLU A 81 -18.13 -4.74 -16.53
C GLU A 81 -18.14 -4.99 -18.04
N SER A 82 -18.31 -6.26 -18.41
CA SER A 82 -18.50 -6.71 -19.78
C SER A 82 -19.28 -8.01 -19.79
N THR A 83 -20.09 -8.21 -20.83
CA THR A 83 -20.95 -9.39 -20.97
C THR A 83 -20.24 -10.58 -21.62
N THR A 84 -19.16 -10.34 -22.36
CA THR A 84 -18.50 -11.36 -23.19
C THR A 84 -16.98 -11.41 -23.04
N ALA A 85 -16.38 -10.46 -22.32
CA ALA A 85 -14.96 -10.41 -22.05
C ALA A 85 -14.70 -10.13 -20.56
N SER A 86 -13.50 -10.43 -20.07
CA SER A 86 -13.01 -9.77 -18.86
C SER A 86 -12.16 -8.57 -19.28
N ASN A 87 -12.32 -7.47 -18.57
CA ASN A 87 -11.51 -6.28 -18.77
C ASN A 87 -10.23 -6.34 -17.94
N ALA A 88 -9.26 -5.48 -18.27
CA ALA A 88 -8.11 -5.30 -17.42
C ALA A 88 -8.58 -4.71 -16.08
N GLN A 89 -7.93 -5.14 -15.01
CA GLN A 89 -8.18 -4.63 -13.66
C GLN A 89 -7.16 -3.56 -13.31
N THR A 90 -7.63 -2.52 -12.64
CA THR A 90 -6.85 -1.43 -12.07
C THR A 90 -6.85 -1.51 -10.55
N VAL A 91 -5.96 -0.75 -9.92
CA VAL A 91 -5.93 -0.58 -8.46
C VAL A 91 -5.96 0.90 -8.13
N GLU A 92 -7.10 1.40 -7.69
CA GLU A 92 -7.28 2.79 -7.26
C GLU A 92 -7.05 2.94 -5.74
N ILE A 93 -6.36 4.00 -5.32
CA ILE A 93 -6.06 4.28 -3.91
C ILE A 93 -6.67 5.62 -3.51
N PHE A 94 -7.34 5.63 -2.36
CA PHE A 94 -7.98 6.82 -1.77
C PHE A 94 -7.47 7.08 -0.35
N ASP A 95 -7.23 8.36 -0.07
CA ASP A 95 -6.72 8.87 1.21
C ASP A 95 -7.72 8.63 2.35
N GLY A 96 -7.34 7.84 3.35
CA GLY A 96 -8.17 7.49 4.50
C GLY A 96 -8.57 8.68 5.38
N SER A 97 -7.82 9.78 5.31
CA SER A 97 -8.09 11.00 6.08
C SER A 97 -9.11 11.93 5.41
N SER A 98 -9.42 11.69 4.13
CA SER A 98 -10.26 12.58 3.31
C SER A 98 -11.74 12.60 3.73
N ASP A 99 -12.50 13.55 3.16
CA ASP A 99 -13.94 13.67 3.38
C ASP A 99 -14.67 12.50 2.69
N PRO A 100 -15.51 11.70 3.39
CA PRO A 100 -16.28 10.63 2.77
C PRO A 100 -17.24 11.09 1.65
N ALA A 101 -17.65 12.36 1.65
CA ALA A 101 -18.47 12.92 0.57
C ALA A 101 -17.66 13.30 -0.68
N ALA A 102 -16.35 13.47 -0.54
CA ALA A 102 -15.42 13.77 -1.63
C ALA A 102 -14.06 13.09 -1.37
N PRO A 103 -13.98 11.74 -1.43
CA PRO A 103 -12.75 11.02 -1.16
C PRO A 103 -11.64 11.44 -2.12
N THR A 104 -10.45 11.69 -1.58
CA THR A 104 -9.31 12.12 -2.39
C THR A 104 -8.62 10.92 -2.99
N ARG A 105 -8.60 10.82 -4.33
CA ARG A 105 -7.85 9.77 -5.04
C ARG A 105 -6.37 10.13 -5.06
N LEU A 106 -5.55 9.21 -4.56
CA LEU A 106 -4.09 9.34 -4.49
C LEU A 106 -3.39 8.82 -5.77
N GLY A 107 -4.00 7.87 -6.46
CA GLY A 107 -3.48 7.35 -7.73
C GLY A 107 -4.25 6.13 -8.25
N ILE A 108 -3.92 5.76 -9.48
CA ILE A 108 -4.39 4.55 -10.15
C ILE A 108 -3.16 3.76 -10.57
N LEU A 109 -3.00 2.56 -10.02
CA LEU A 109 -1.95 1.63 -10.41
C LEU A 109 -2.48 0.70 -11.50
N LEU A 110 -1.56 0.25 -12.37
CA LEU A 110 -1.86 -0.62 -13.51
C LEU A 110 -2.78 0.00 -14.58
N GLU A 111 -3.08 1.30 -14.50
CA GLU A 111 -3.83 1.99 -15.55
C GLU A 111 -3.05 1.97 -16.87
N GLY A 112 -3.72 1.54 -17.94
CA GLY A 112 -3.11 1.45 -19.26
C GLY A 112 -1.99 0.40 -19.38
N ASP A 113 -1.88 -0.53 -18.42
CA ASP A 113 -0.85 -1.55 -18.41
C ASP A 113 -0.95 -2.46 -19.67
N PRO A 114 0.11 -2.57 -20.48
CA PRO A 114 0.09 -3.32 -21.73
C PRO A 114 -0.07 -4.82 -21.51
N ASP A 115 0.29 -5.33 -20.33
CA ASP A 115 0.21 -6.75 -19.99
C ASP A 115 -1.21 -7.17 -19.58
N TYR A 116 -2.20 -6.28 -19.69
CA TYR A 116 -3.62 -6.56 -19.47
C TYR A 116 -3.87 -7.34 -18.14
N PRO A 117 -3.57 -6.74 -16.99
CA PRO A 117 -3.66 -7.42 -15.71
C PRO A 117 -5.09 -7.86 -15.39
N ARG A 118 -5.23 -9.07 -14.86
CA ARG A 118 -6.47 -9.73 -14.45
C ARG A 118 -6.19 -10.59 -13.23
N ARG A 119 -7.25 -10.97 -12.49
CA ARG A 119 -7.13 -11.73 -11.23
C ARG A 119 -6.14 -11.04 -10.28
N VAL A 120 -6.23 -9.72 -10.22
CA VAL A 120 -5.41 -8.87 -9.37
C VAL A 120 -5.74 -9.19 -7.91
N SER A 121 -4.70 -9.34 -7.11
CA SER A 121 -4.77 -9.37 -5.65
C SER A 121 -3.77 -8.36 -5.09
N VAL A 122 -4.17 -7.72 -4.01
CA VAL A 122 -3.38 -6.70 -3.32
C VAL A 122 -3.09 -7.18 -1.91
N ARG A 123 -1.86 -6.98 -1.46
CA ARG A 123 -1.48 -7.02 -0.04
C ARG A 123 -0.64 -5.79 0.28
N VAL A 124 -0.66 -5.36 1.53
CA VAL A 124 0.18 -4.26 2.03
C VAL A 124 1.13 -4.82 3.06
N ASP A 125 2.44 -4.61 2.85
CA ASP A 125 3.49 -5.03 3.77
C ASP A 125 3.61 -4.09 4.98
N PRO A 126 4.22 -4.52 6.09
CA PRO A 126 4.41 -3.68 7.29
C PRO A 126 5.19 -2.38 7.03
N ASP A 127 6.02 -2.33 5.98
CA ASP A 127 6.74 -1.13 5.57
C ASP A 127 5.90 -0.18 4.69
N ARG A 128 4.61 -0.48 4.52
CA ARG A 128 3.62 0.24 3.70
C ARG A 128 3.80 0.06 2.20
N THR A 129 4.60 -0.93 1.78
CA THR A 129 4.68 -1.32 0.38
C THR A 129 3.39 -2.01 -0.06
N ILE A 130 2.77 -1.51 -1.13
CA ILE A 130 1.67 -2.20 -1.81
C ILE A 130 2.29 -3.23 -2.74
N VAL A 131 1.96 -4.51 -2.53
CA VAL A 131 2.35 -5.59 -3.43
C VAL A 131 1.12 -6.10 -4.18
N ILE A 132 1.22 -6.08 -5.49
CA ILE A 132 0.20 -6.56 -6.42
C ILE A 132 0.70 -7.84 -7.07
N GLU A 133 -0.13 -8.87 -7.01
CA GLU A 133 0.00 -10.09 -7.81
C GLU A 133 -1.15 -10.17 -8.80
N ALA A 134 -0.85 -10.45 -10.07
CA ALA A 134 -1.84 -10.55 -11.12
C ALA A 134 -1.46 -11.62 -12.16
N LYS A 135 -2.44 -11.99 -12.97
CA LYS A 135 -2.24 -12.66 -14.25
C LYS A 135 -2.32 -11.62 -15.37
N GLY A 136 -1.60 -11.84 -16.45
CA GLY A 136 -1.58 -10.94 -17.60
C GLY A 136 -1.41 -11.68 -18.91
N LEU A 137 -1.24 -10.91 -19.96
CA LEU A 137 -0.99 -11.36 -21.33
C LEU A 137 0.37 -10.84 -21.77
N GLN A 138 1.15 -11.70 -22.42
CA GLN A 138 2.30 -11.24 -23.18
C GLN A 138 1.84 -10.48 -24.43
N ASP A 139 2.74 -9.65 -24.99
CA ASP A 139 2.46 -8.94 -26.22
C ASP A 139 2.14 -9.92 -27.37
N GLY A 140 1.06 -9.64 -28.10
CA GLY A 140 0.53 -10.51 -29.15
C GLY A 140 -0.23 -11.76 -28.69
N SER A 141 -0.31 -12.05 -27.38
CA SER A 141 -1.03 -13.23 -26.90
C SER A 141 -2.55 -13.10 -27.05
N PRO A 142 -3.26 -14.21 -27.38
CA PRO A 142 -4.71 -14.21 -27.45
C PRO A 142 -5.33 -13.81 -26.10
N ARG A 143 -6.30 -12.89 -26.12
CA ARG A 143 -6.94 -12.35 -24.90
C ARG A 143 -7.79 -13.35 -24.09
N CYS A 144 -7.88 -14.60 -24.52
CA CYS A 144 -8.69 -15.63 -23.86
C CYS A 144 -7.98 -16.29 -22.67
N CYS A 145 -6.65 -16.35 -22.65
CA CYS A 145 -5.89 -17.13 -21.69
C CYS A 145 -4.66 -16.36 -21.20
N PRO A 146 -4.66 -15.87 -19.94
CA PRO A 146 -3.48 -15.26 -19.35
C PRO A 146 -2.28 -16.22 -19.37
N ASP A 147 -1.15 -15.76 -19.91
CA ASP A 147 0.11 -16.47 -20.07
C ASP A 147 1.27 -15.76 -19.37
N LEU A 148 0.94 -14.77 -18.52
CA LEU A 148 1.89 -14.04 -17.71
C LEU A 148 1.47 -14.03 -16.24
N ALA A 149 2.43 -14.19 -15.34
CA ALA A 149 2.33 -13.83 -13.93
C ALA A 149 3.07 -12.51 -13.69
N ILE A 150 2.38 -11.56 -13.04
CA ILE A 150 2.88 -10.22 -12.75
C ILE A 150 2.98 -10.09 -11.23
N VAL A 151 4.13 -9.64 -10.74
CA VAL A 151 4.33 -9.20 -9.36
C VAL A 151 4.91 -7.79 -9.39
N ALA A 152 4.20 -6.83 -8.82
CA ALA A 152 4.63 -5.43 -8.78
C ALA A 152 4.57 -4.88 -7.35
N ALA A 153 5.50 -4.00 -7.01
CA ALA A 153 5.57 -3.36 -5.70
C ALA A 153 5.60 -1.84 -5.86
N TYR A 154 4.83 -1.14 -5.03
CA TYR A 154 4.68 0.32 -5.05
C TYR A 154 4.81 0.91 -3.65
N ALA A 155 5.33 2.13 -3.55
CA ALA A 155 5.37 2.88 -2.29
C ALA A 155 4.93 4.33 -2.49
N TRP A 156 4.31 4.88 -1.46
CA TRP A 156 4.02 6.31 -1.38
C TRP A 156 5.31 7.09 -1.09
N ARG A 157 5.67 8.02 -1.98
CA ARG A 157 6.82 8.90 -1.84
C ARG A 157 6.48 10.28 -2.39
N ASP A 158 6.73 11.31 -1.58
CA ASP A 158 6.61 12.71 -2.00
C ASP A 158 5.25 13.05 -2.65
N GLY A 159 4.16 12.47 -2.12
CA GLY A 159 2.81 12.75 -2.61
C GLY A 159 2.38 11.91 -3.82
N THR A 160 3.10 10.86 -4.19
CA THR A 160 2.72 9.97 -5.29
C THR A 160 3.15 8.52 -5.07
N PHE A 161 2.49 7.57 -5.74
CA PHE A 161 2.94 6.18 -5.75
C PHE A 161 4.02 5.97 -6.80
N VAL A 162 5.19 5.52 -6.36
CA VAL A 162 6.29 5.12 -7.25
C VAL A 162 6.37 3.61 -7.36
N THR A 163 6.74 3.10 -8.53
CA THR A 163 7.04 1.67 -8.71
C THR A 163 8.40 1.37 -8.10
N LEU A 164 8.45 0.42 -7.17
CA LEU A 164 9.68 -0.08 -6.57
C LEU A 164 10.27 -1.23 -7.37
N SER A 165 9.41 -2.15 -7.81
CA SER A 165 9.80 -3.28 -8.64
C SER A 165 8.62 -3.77 -9.46
N ARG A 166 8.93 -4.43 -10.58
CA ARG A 166 7.98 -5.21 -11.36
C ARG A 166 8.70 -6.43 -11.91
N LYS A 167 8.07 -7.58 -11.81
CA LYS A 167 8.53 -8.84 -12.39
C LYS A 167 7.40 -9.50 -13.15
N ASN A 168 7.68 -9.81 -14.40
CA ASN A 168 6.81 -10.56 -15.29
C ASN A 168 7.43 -11.93 -15.52
N THR A 169 6.67 -13.00 -15.33
CA THR A 169 7.12 -14.39 -15.53
C THR A 169 6.11 -15.11 -16.41
N PRO A 170 6.49 -15.65 -17.58
CA PRO A 170 5.61 -16.50 -18.37
C PRO A 170 5.09 -17.71 -17.58
N ILE A 171 3.88 -18.16 -17.85
CA ILE A 171 3.23 -19.30 -17.19
C ILE A 171 2.65 -20.33 -18.16
#